data_AF-A0A1H9EQ84-F1
#
_entry.id   AF-A0A1H9EQ84-F1
#
_cell.length_a   1.000
_cell.length_b   1.000
_cell.length_c   1.000
_cell.angle_alpha   90.00
_cell.angle_beta   90.00
_cell.angle_gamma   90.00
#
_symmetry.space_group_name_H-M   'P 1'
#
loop_
_entity.id
_entity.type
_entity.pdbx_description
1 polymer ?
#
loop_
_entity_poly.entity_id
_entity_poly.type
_entity_poly.pdbx_seq_one_letter_code
_entity_poly.pdbx_strand_id
1 'polypeptide(L)'
;MTEVLMRSRDDTSRLMGILHATDFTKPKLIVIKEPDRNGEQNKKLHAMLADISRQVEHAGRRWDVTVWKRLCTAAWLRESGETIQMIPAIDGKGIDVLYERTSKLSVSKCAELIEWVSAFGAEHQVRWSQKDLWEGRYD
;
A
#
# COMPACT_ATOMS: atom_id res chain seq x y z
N MET A 1 16.17 4.41 3.43
CA MET A 1 15.40 5.33 4.28
C MET A 1 15.46 4.75 5.69
N THR A 2 16.01 5.49 6.66
CA THR A 2 16.11 5.02 8.03
C THR A 2 14.92 5.55 8.80
N GLU A 3 14.06 4.66 9.30
CA GLU A 3 12.92 5.02 10.15
C GLU A 3 13.21 4.63 11.60
N VAL A 4 12.97 5.55 12.52
CA VAL A 4 13.11 5.32 13.96
C VAL A 4 11.76 5.63 14.60
N LEU A 5 11.09 4.60 15.12
CA LEU A 5 9.92 4.79 15.96
C LEU A 5 10.39 5.21 17.35
N MET A 6 9.94 6.39 17.82
CA MET A 6 10.10 6.85 19.19
C MET A 6 8.75 6.67 19.91
N ARG A 7 8.72 5.79 20.91
CA ARG A 7 7.56 5.51 21.77
C ARG A 7 7.63 6.33 23.06
N SER A 8 8.83 6.55 23.58
CA SER A 8 9.08 7.40 24.75
C SER A 8 10.38 8.19 24.58
N ARG A 9 10.70 9.05 25.55
CA ARG A 9 12.00 9.73 25.61
C ARG A 9 13.17 8.75 25.75
N ASP A 10 12.94 7.53 26.20
CA ASP A 10 14.00 6.53 26.38
C ASP A 10 14.59 6.07 25.04
N ASP A 11 13.82 6.21 23.95
CA ASP A 11 14.29 5.90 22.59
C ASP A 11 15.29 6.94 22.03
N THR A 12 15.50 8.06 22.73
CA THR A 12 16.39 9.16 22.29
C THR A 12 17.82 8.69 22.08
N SER A 13 18.31 7.78 22.93
CA SER A 13 19.66 7.22 22.83
C SER A 13 19.89 6.53 21.47
N ARG A 14 18.88 5.85 20.93
CA ARG A 14 18.96 5.19 19.62
C ARG A 14 19.00 6.19 18.48
N LEU A 15 18.16 7.23 18.54
CA LEU A 15 18.17 8.31 17.55
C LEU A 15 19.54 9.01 17.52
N MET A 16 20.09 9.35 18.70
CA MET A 16 21.40 10.01 18.79
C MET A 16 22.52 9.15 18.21
N GLY A 17 22.49 7.83 18.43
CA GLY A 17 23.45 6.92 17.81
C GLY A 17 23.43 6.97 16.27
N ILE A 18 22.23 7.01 15.67
CA ILE A 18 22.07 7.12 14.22
C ILE A 18 22.58 8.47 13.71
N LEU A 19 22.27 9.56 14.41
CA LEU A 19 22.75 10.88 14.04
C LEU A 19 24.28 10.94 14.06
N HIS A 20 24.94 10.46 15.12
CA HIS A 20 26.40 10.44 15.18
C HIS A 20 27.07 9.57 14.11
N ALA A 21 26.43 8.46 13.73
CA ALA A 21 26.95 7.58 12.69
C ALA A 21 26.66 8.08 11.26
N THR A 22 25.81 9.09 11.09
CA THR A 22 25.42 9.59 9.77
C THR A 22 26.42 10.61 9.26
N ASP A 23 26.91 10.40 8.03
CA ASP A 23 27.71 11.40 7.33
C ASP A 23 26.84 12.58 6.83
N PHE A 24 27.12 13.77 7.35
CA PHE A 24 26.47 15.03 7.02
C PHE A 24 27.28 15.91 6.05
N THR A 25 28.30 15.38 5.37
CA THR A 25 28.99 16.09 4.27
C THR A 25 28.03 16.60 3.18
N LYS A 26 26.89 15.92 3.02
CA LYS A 26 25.73 16.40 2.24
C LYS A 26 24.53 16.63 3.17
N PRO A 27 23.69 17.66 2.91
CA PRO A 27 22.49 17.92 3.69
C PRO A 27 21.57 16.71 3.77
N LYS A 28 20.97 16.48 4.94
CA LYS A 28 19.98 15.43 5.18
C LYS A 28 18.66 16.06 5.61
N LEU A 29 17.56 15.56 5.07
CA LEU A 29 16.22 15.91 5.53
C LEU A 29 15.82 14.95 6.66
N ILE A 30 15.55 15.50 7.84
CA ILE A 30 15.02 14.75 8.98
C ILE A 30 13.52 15.06 9.07
N VAL A 31 12.67 14.03 9.04
CA VAL A 31 11.21 14.18 9.12
C VAL A 31 10.72 13.55 10.41
N ILE A 32 10.13 14.36 11.28
CA ILE A 32 9.38 13.88 12.45
C ILE A 32 7.92 13.94 12.07
N LYS A 33 7.28 12.77 12.07
CA LYS A 33 5.85 12.62 11.79
C LYS A 33 5.24 11.73 12.85
N GLU A 34 3.94 11.89 13.08
CA GLU A 34 3.20 10.88 13.82
C GLU A 34 3.34 9.52 13.12
N PRO A 35 3.42 8.41 13.88
CA PRO A 35 3.35 7.10 13.27
C PRO A 35 2.06 7.02 12.47
N ASP A 36 2.19 6.64 11.20
CA ASP A 36 1.03 6.40 10.37
C ASP A 36 0.25 5.26 11.03
N ARG A 37 -0.93 5.58 11.59
CA ARG A 37 -1.84 4.59 12.20
C ARG A 37 -2.20 3.48 11.20
N ASN A 38 -1.97 3.73 9.90
CA ASN A 38 -2.22 2.84 8.79
C ASN A 38 -0.98 2.11 8.24
N GLY A 39 0.21 2.28 8.83
CA GLY A 39 1.47 1.79 8.27
C GLY A 39 1.52 0.27 8.03
N GLU A 40 1.00 -0.52 8.98
CA GLU A 40 0.96 -1.98 8.86
C GLU A 40 -0.08 -2.45 7.83
N GLN A 41 -1.24 -1.80 7.76
CA GLN A 41 -2.24 -2.08 6.74
C GLN A 41 -1.72 -1.73 5.34
N ASN A 42 -1.04 -0.59 5.19
CA ASN A 42 -0.38 -0.22 3.93
C ASN A 42 0.66 -1.27 3.51
N LYS A 43 1.52 -1.73 4.43
CA LYS A 43 2.50 -2.80 4.15
C LYS A 43 1.80 -4.09 3.73
N LYS A 44 0.73 -4.49 4.43
CA LYS A 44 -0.07 -5.68 4.09
C LYS A 44 -0.68 -5.57 2.70
N LEU A 45 -1.36 -4.47 2.41
CA LEU A 45 -1.94 -4.21 1.09
C LEU A 45 -0.87 -4.29 -0.02
N HIS A 46 0.28 -3.66 0.19
CA HIS A 46 1.38 -3.69 -0.76
C HIS A 46 1.94 -5.11 -0.99
N ALA A 47 2.05 -5.93 0.06
CA ALA A 47 2.47 -7.32 -0.05
C ALA A 47 1.45 -8.16 -0.85
N MET A 48 0.15 -8.03 -0.53
CA MET A 48 -0.91 -8.73 -1.25
C MET A 48 -0.95 -8.37 -2.74
N LEU A 49 -0.80 -7.08 -3.08
CA LEU A 49 -0.75 -6.65 -4.47
C LEU A 49 0.50 -7.16 -5.20
N ALA A 50 1.63 -7.32 -4.50
CA ALA A 50 2.83 -7.94 -5.04
C ALA A 50 2.65 -9.45 -5.29
N ASP A 51 1.89 -10.13 -4.45
CA ASP A 51 1.53 -11.54 -4.65
C ASP A 51 0.62 -11.71 -5.86
N ILE A 52 -0.41 -10.85 -6.00
CA ILE A 52 -1.30 -10.82 -7.16
C ILE A 52 -0.52 -10.54 -8.44
N SER A 53 0.35 -9.52 -8.43
CA SER A 53 1.16 -9.13 -9.61
C SER A 53 2.00 -10.29 -10.17
N ARG A 54 2.48 -11.19 -9.30
CA ARG A 54 3.29 -12.35 -9.70
C ARG A 54 2.47 -13.54 -10.17
N GLN A 55 1.20 -13.63 -9.78
CA GLN A 55 0.40 -14.85 -9.92
C GLN A 55 -0.76 -14.69 -10.92
N VAL A 56 -1.36 -13.51 -11.01
CA VAL A 56 -2.60 -13.29 -11.76
C VAL A 56 -2.32 -12.59 -13.09
N GLU A 57 -2.93 -13.12 -14.15
CA GLU A 57 -2.99 -12.49 -15.46
C GLU A 57 -4.32 -11.74 -15.63
N HIS A 58 -4.29 -10.54 -16.20
CA HIS A 58 -5.50 -9.78 -16.52
C HIS A 58 -5.36 -9.12 -17.90
N ALA A 59 -6.39 -9.23 -18.73
CA ALA A 59 -6.37 -8.73 -20.11
C ALA A 59 -5.16 -9.24 -20.93
N GLY A 60 -4.86 -10.54 -20.82
CA GLY A 60 -3.83 -11.20 -21.64
C GLY A 60 -2.38 -10.94 -21.21
N ARG A 61 -2.15 -10.31 -20.05
CA ARG A 61 -0.80 -10.05 -19.52
C ARG A 61 -0.75 -9.91 -18.01
N ARG A 62 0.45 -10.06 -17.45
CA ARG A 62 0.74 -9.69 -16.06
C ARG A 62 0.99 -8.19 -15.97
N TRP A 63 0.56 -7.62 -14.84
CA TRP A 63 0.70 -6.21 -14.55
C TRP A 63 1.58 -6.02 -13.31
N ASP A 64 2.26 -4.88 -13.24
CA ASP A 64 3.03 -4.51 -12.06
C ASP A 64 2.11 -4.19 -10.87
N VAL A 65 2.70 -4.10 -9.69
CA VAL A 65 2.01 -3.83 -8.42
C VAL A 65 1.26 -2.50 -8.45
N THR A 66 1.79 -1.50 -9.17
CA THR A 66 1.19 -0.15 -9.24
C THR A 66 -0.09 -0.18 -10.07
N VAL A 67 -0.10 -0.94 -11.16
CA VAL A 67 -1.29 -1.16 -11.99
C VAL A 67 -2.32 -2.00 -11.22
N TRP A 68 -1.92 -3.10 -10.59
CA TRP A 68 -2.83 -3.90 -9.76
C TRP A 68 -3.46 -3.09 -8.62
N LYS A 69 -2.70 -2.19 -7.98
CA LYS A 69 -3.23 -1.25 -7.00
C LYS A 69 -4.39 -0.44 -7.59
N ARG A 70 -4.23 0.10 -8.80
CA ARG A 70 -5.28 0.87 -9.49
C ARG A 70 -6.49 -0.01 -9.82
N LEU A 71 -6.26 -1.20 -10.36
CA LEU A 71 -7.33 -2.12 -10.74
C LEU A 71 -8.18 -2.56 -9.54
N CYS A 72 -7.54 -3.01 -8.46
CA CYS A 72 -8.25 -3.44 -7.25
C CYS A 72 -8.98 -2.27 -6.59
N THR A 73 -8.33 -1.11 -6.46
CA THR A 73 -8.98 0.08 -5.90
C THR A 73 -10.20 0.49 -6.73
N ALA A 74 -10.08 0.46 -8.06
CA ALA A 74 -11.17 0.79 -8.96
C ALA A 74 -12.36 -0.16 -8.80
N ALA A 75 -12.10 -1.47 -8.73
CA ALA A 75 -13.15 -2.47 -8.56
C ALA A 75 -13.85 -2.31 -7.21
N TRP A 76 -13.07 -2.22 -6.13
CA TRP A 76 -13.57 -1.97 -4.79
C TRP A 76 -14.43 -0.70 -4.70
N LEU A 77 -13.96 0.44 -5.21
CA LEU A 77 -14.75 1.69 -5.19
C LEU A 77 -16.10 1.56 -5.90
N ARG A 78 -16.15 0.86 -7.05
CA ARG A 78 -17.42 0.62 -7.76
C ARG A 78 -18.39 -0.20 -6.93
N GLU A 79 -17.89 -1.23 -6.25
CA GLU A 79 -18.71 -2.10 -5.39
C GLU A 79 -19.17 -1.38 -4.12
N SER A 80 -18.34 -0.48 -3.57
CA SER A 80 -18.69 0.37 -2.43
C SER A 80 -19.65 1.52 -2.78
N GLY A 81 -20.07 1.64 -4.05
CA GLY A 81 -20.96 2.70 -4.52
C GLY A 81 -20.29 4.08 -4.66
N GLU A 82 -18.97 4.14 -4.59
CA GLU A 82 -18.19 5.36 -4.81
C GLU A 82 -18.06 5.65 -6.30
N THR A 83 -18.10 6.93 -6.67
CA THR A 83 -18.11 7.31 -8.09
C THR A 83 -16.69 7.43 -8.62
N ILE A 84 -16.39 6.68 -9.68
CA ILE A 84 -15.16 6.87 -10.46
C ILE A 84 -15.44 7.94 -11.51
N GLN A 85 -14.56 8.94 -11.59
CA GLN A 85 -14.68 9.97 -12.62
C GLN A 85 -13.86 9.57 -13.85
N MET A 86 -14.52 9.53 -15.00
CA MET A 86 -13.88 9.34 -16.30
C MET A 86 -13.94 10.68 -17.03
N ILE A 87 -12.78 11.30 -17.26
CA ILE A 87 -12.70 12.60 -17.91
C ILE A 87 -11.87 12.50 -19.19
N PRO A 88 -12.13 13.31 -20.22
CA PRO A 88 -11.25 13.39 -21.37
C PRO A 88 -9.82 13.72 -20.95
N ALA A 89 -8.84 13.01 -21.51
CA ALA A 89 -7.44 13.27 -21.24
C ALA A 89 -7.07 14.70 -21.69
N ILE A 90 -6.19 15.36 -20.94
CA ILE A 90 -5.83 16.76 -21.20
C ILE A 90 -5.13 16.95 -22.56
N ASP A 91 -4.53 15.89 -23.10
CA ASP A 91 -3.90 15.88 -24.43
C ASP A 91 -4.89 15.55 -25.57
N GLY A 92 -6.17 15.31 -25.24
CA GLY A 92 -7.22 14.90 -26.17
C GLY A 92 -7.11 13.47 -26.67
N LYS A 93 -6.18 12.66 -26.16
CA LYS A 93 -5.89 11.31 -26.65
C LYS A 93 -6.37 10.21 -25.69
N GLY A 94 -7.64 10.29 -25.33
CA GLY A 94 -8.32 9.23 -24.58
C GLY A 94 -9.05 9.74 -23.36
N ILE A 95 -9.05 8.91 -22.32
CA ILE A 95 -9.81 9.12 -21.10
C ILE A 95 -8.90 8.89 -19.91
N ASP A 96 -8.85 9.84 -19.00
CA ASP A 96 -8.25 9.70 -17.69
C ASP A 96 -9.30 9.19 -16.70
N VAL A 97 -8.95 8.12 -15.99
CA VAL A 97 -9.76 7.59 -14.90
C VAL A 97 -9.22 8.14 -13.59
N LEU A 98 -10.00 9.04 -12.98
CA LEU A 98 -9.68 9.64 -11.69
C LEU A 98 -10.33 8.82 -10.58
N TYR A 99 -9.47 8.24 -9.74
CA TYR A 99 -9.86 7.55 -8.52
C TYR A 99 -9.76 8.48 -7.32
N GLU A 100 -10.55 8.23 -6.28
CA GLU A 100 -10.31 8.87 -4.99
C GLU A 100 -8.90 8.52 -4.47
N ARG A 101 -8.21 9.50 -3.85
CA ARG A 101 -6.80 9.34 -3.48
C ARG A 101 -6.63 8.24 -2.43
N THR A 102 -6.11 7.08 -2.85
CA THR A 102 -5.78 5.97 -1.92
C THR A 102 -4.79 6.37 -0.82
N SER A 103 -3.93 7.37 -1.07
CA SER A 103 -2.99 7.90 -0.07
C SER A 103 -3.66 8.66 1.08
N LYS A 104 -4.98 8.87 1.02
CA LYS A 104 -5.78 9.52 2.06
C LYS A 104 -6.90 8.61 2.60
N LEU A 105 -6.86 7.31 2.31
CA LEU A 105 -7.86 6.39 2.89
C LEU A 105 -7.76 6.43 4.41
N SER A 106 -8.92 6.47 5.06
CA SER A 106 -9.00 6.22 6.49
C SER A 106 -8.58 4.77 6.77
N VAL A 107 -8.25 4.47 8.03
CA VAL A 107 -7.93 3.10 8.47
C VAL A 107 -9.09 2.14 8.16
N SER A 108 -10.35 2.57 8.27
CA SER A 108 -11.52 1.75 7.91
C SER A 108 -11.53 1.41 6.42
N LYS A 109 -11.44 2.44 5.56
CA LYS A 109 -11.42 2.25 4.11
C LYS A 109 -10.24 1.39 3.65
N CYS A 110 -9.08 1.51 4.31
CA CYS A 110 -7.93 0.66 3.98
C CYS A 110 -8.15 -0.80 4.39
N ALA A 111 -8.80 -1.05 5.54
CA ALA A 111 -9.17 -2.40 5.96
C ALA A 111 -10.18 -3.04 5.00
N GLU A 112 -11.21 -2.29 4.58
CA GLU A 112 -12.20 -2.71 3.58
C GLU A 112 -11.54 -3.09 2.25
N LEU A 113 -10.59 -2.27 1.77
CA LEU A 113 -9.83 -2.58 0.57
C LEU A 113 -8.96 -3.85 0.73
N ILE A 114 -8.34 -4.06 1.90
CA ILE A 114 -7.56 -5.29 2.17
C ILE A 114 -8.47 -6.51 2.13
N GLU A 115 -9.66 -6.44 2.73
CA GLU A 115 -10.65 -7.52 2.70
C GLU A 115 -11.08 -7.82 1.26
N TRP A 116 -11.38 -6.78 0.48
CA TRP A 116 -11.72 -6.93 -0.93
C TRP A 116 -10.60 -7.61 -1.73
N VAL A 117 -9.34 -7.17 -1.55
CA VAL A 117 -8.17 -7.77 -2.22
C VAL A 117 -7.97 -9.23 -1.78
N SER A 118 -8.28 -9.55 -0.52
CA SER A 118 -8.23 -10.92 -0.01
C SER A 118 -9.25 -11.82 -0.71
N ALA A 119 -10.49 -11.33 -0.88
CA ALA A 119 -11.54 -12.04 -1.59
C ALA A 119 -11.16 -12.26 -3.07
N PHE A 120 -10.71 -11.21 -3.75
CA PHE A 120 -10.22 -11.30 -5.13
C PHE A 120 -9.09 -12.33 -5.27
N GLY A 121 -8.12 -12.32 -4.35
CA GLY A 121 -7.03 -13.29 -4.36
C GLY A 121 -7.49 -14.72 -4.10
N ALA A 122 -8.50 -14.93 -3.26
CA ALA A 122 -9.07 -16.26 -3.03
C ALA A 122 -9.74 -16.81 -4.30
N GLU A 123 -10.49 -15.98 -5.03
CA GLU A 123 -11.10 -16.35 -6.33
C GLU A 123 -10.06 -16.74 -7.38
N HIS A 124 -8.88 -16.11 -7.33
CA HIS A 124 -7.77 -16.35 -8.25
C HIS A 124 -6.71 -17.32 -7.69
N GLN A 125 -7.00 -17.98 -6.57
CA GLN A 125 -6.11 -18.94 -5.91
C GLN A 125 -4.69 -18.40 -5.63
N VAL A 126 -4.60 -17.11 -5.28
CA VAL A 126 -3.35 -16.43 -4.96
C VAL A 126 -2.77 -16.99 -3.67
N ARG A 127 -1.49 -17.37 -3.71
CA ARG A 127 -0.74 -17.77 -2.52
C ARG A 127 -0.11 -16.53 -1.87
N TRP A 128 -0.53 -16.22 -0.65
CA TRP A 128 -0.02 -15.08 0.11
C TRP A 128 1.37 -15.37 0.68
N SER A 129 2.31 -14.46 0.46
CA SER A 129 3.68 -14.57 0.97
C SER A 129 3.86 -13.96 2.36
N GLN A 130 2.98 -13.03 2.73
CA GLN A 130 2.98 -12.45 4.07
C GLN A 130 2.38 -13.46 5.06
N LYS A 131 3.12 -13.78 6.12
CA LYS A 131 2.60 -14.60 7.21
C LYS A 131 1.45 -13.88 7.88
N ASP A 132 0.34 -14.59 8.10
CA ASP A 132 -0.69 -14.11 9.01
C ASP A 132 -0.08 -13.92 10.40
N LEU A 133 -0.55 -12.90 11.13
CA LEU A 133 -0.15 -12.66 12.52
C LEU A 133 -0.52 -13.84 13.43
N TRP A 134 -1.49 -14.63 12.99
CA TRP A 134 -1.76 -15.96 13.47
C TRP A 134 -0.82 -16.89 12.69
N GLU A 135 0.16 -17.50 13.34
CA GLU A 135 1.10 -18.45 12.73
C GLU A 135 0.44 -19.75 12.24
N GLY A 136 -0.79 -19.68 11.74
CA GLY A 136 -1.51 -20.76 11.11
C GLY A 136 -0.73 -21.22 9.89
N ARG A 137 -0.09 -22.37 10.03
CA ARG A 137 0.29 -23.19 8.89
C ARG A 137 -1.02 -23.72 8.32
N TYR A 138 -1.46 -23.15 7.21
CA TYR A 138 -2.48 -23.77 6.39
C TYR A 138 -1.75 -24.74 5.48
N ASP A 139 -1.84 -26.02 5.84
CA ASP A 139 -1.33 -27.17 5.09
C ASP A 139 -2.00 -27.30 3.72
#